data_AF-A0A367VA73-F1
#
_entry.id   AF-A0A367VA73-F1
#
_cell.length_a   1.000
_cell.length_b   1.000
_cell.length_c   1.000
_cell.angle_alpha   90.00
_cell.angle_beta   90.00
_cell.angle_gamma   90.00
#
_symmetry.space_group_name_H-M   'P 1'
#
loop_
_entity.id
_entity.type
_entity.pdbx_description
1 polymer ?
#
loop_
_entity_poly.entity_id
_entity_poly.type
_entity_poly.pdbx_seq_one_letter_code
_entity_poly.pdbx_strand_id
1 'polypeptide(L)'
;MTQFPDLTSFSLEAVLTILGMAAVTYGMRLGGLLMADRLPQHGRWAHVLERLPGAVLISVWVPSALSAGAIGIAGAAATVITMALARNLFAAMAVGMVLVGVGRYFISN
;
A
#
# COMPACT_ATOMS: atom_id res chain seq x y z
N MET A 1 -7.43 10.31 -26.94
CA MET A 1 -8.36 11.37 -26.52
C MET A 1 -8.51 11.28 -25.00
N THR A 2 -7.52 11.78 -24.25
CA THR A 2 -7.57 11.82 -22.78
C THR A 2 -8.36 13.06 -22.38
N GLN A 3 -9.67 12.88 -22.19
CA GLN A 3 -10.54 13.88 -21.58
C GLN A 3 -9.98 14.18 -20.19
N PHE A 4 -9.48 15.39 -19.98
CA PHE A 4 -9.11 15.85 -18.64
C PHE A 4 -10.37 15.76 -17.77
N PRO A 5 -10.33 15.09 -16.60
CA PRO A 5 -11.47 15.04 -15.71
C PRO A 5 -11.80 16.47 -15.26
N ASP A 6 -13.07 16.87 -15.37
CA ASP A 6 -13.57 18.16 -14.90
C ASP A 6 -13.50 18.24 -13.37
N LEU A 7 -12.35 18.69 -12.85
CA LEU A 7 -12.04 18.85 -11.42
C LEU A 7 -12.94 19.89 -10.71
N THR A 8 -13.80 20.58 -11.46
CA THR A 8 -14.72 21.63 -10.98
C THR A 8 -16.14 21.13 -10.74
N SER A 9 -16.45 19.89 -11.13
CA SER A 9 -17.74 19.25 -10.85
C SER A 9 -17.60 18.29 -9.67
N PHE A 10 -17.78 18.80 -8.45
CA PHE A 10 -18.03 17.95 -7.30
C PHE A 10 -19.41 17.31 -7.49
N SER A 11 -19.45 16.16 -8.18
CA SER A 11 -20.67 15.40 -8.31
C SER A 11 -21.06 14.90 -6.92
N LEU A 12 -22.35 15.04 -6.59
CA LEU A 12 -22.89 14.55 -5.33
C LEU A 12 -22.56 13.04 -5.15
N GLU A 13 -22.52 12.31 -6.26
CA GLU A 13 -22.11 10.91 -6.32
C GLU A 13 -20.65 10.69 -5.90
N ALA A 14 -19.70 11.52 -6.36
CA ALA A 14 -18.31 11.45 -5.93
C ALA A 14 -18.17 11.73 -4.43
N VAL A 15 -18.88 12.73 -3.92
CA VAL A 15 -18.87 13.05 -2.48
C VAL A 15 -19.46 11.90 -1.66
N LEU A 16 -20.60 11.35 -2.07
CA LEU A 16 -21.25 10.23 -1.41
C LEU A 16 -20.41 8.95 -1.47
N THR A 17 -19.73 8.67 -2.57
CA THR A 17 -18.85 7.50 -2.70
C THR A 17 -17.61 7.63 -1.83
N ILE A 18 -16.99 8.81 -1.75
CA ILE A 18 -15.87 9.07 -0.84
C ILE A 18 -16.32 8.94 0.62
N LEU A 19 -17.46 9.55 0.99
CA LEU A 19 -18.04 9.42 2.34
C LEU A 19 -18.39 7.98 2.68
N GLY A 20 -18.96 7.23 1.73
CA GLY A 20 -19.28 5.81 1.89
C GLY A 20 -18.02 4.96 2.09
N MET A 21 -17.02 5.13 1.24
CA MET A 21 -15.71 4.47 1.38
C MET A 21 -15.05 4.81 2.72
N ALA A 22 -15.09 6.07 3.12
CA ALA A 22 -14.55 6.53 4.40
C ALA A 22 -15.29 5.86 5.56
N ALA A 23 -16.63 5.87 5.57
CA ALA A 23 -17.44 5.25 6.59
C ALA A 23 -17.15 3.75 6.73
N VAL A 24 -17.04 3.02 5.62
CA VAL A 24 -16.67 1.59 5.62
C VAL A 24 -15.26 1.38 6.14
N THR A 25 -14.29 2.19 5.70
CA THR A 25 -12.88 2.09 6.13
C THR A 25 -12.74 2.34 7.63
N TYR A 26 -13.34 3.41 8.15
CA TYR A 26 -13.33 3.72 9.57
C TYR A 26 -14.14 2.72 10.38
N GLY A 27 -15.27 2.24 9.86
CA GLY A 27 -16.06 1.18 10.48
C GLY A 27 -15.25 -0.11 10.65
N MET A 28 -14.47 -0.51 9.64
CA MET A 28 -13.62 -1.69 9.73
C MET A 28 -12.46 -1.50 10.72
N ARG A 29 -11.89 -0.28 10.81
CA ARG A 29 -10.90 0.06 11.84
C ARG A 29 -11.48 0.02 13.25
N LEU A 30 -12.63 0.64 13.46
CA LEU A 30 -13.35 0.64 14.74
C LEU A 30 -13.74 -0.79 15.15
N GLY A 31 -14.26 -1.59 14.23
CA GLY A 31 -14.56 -2.99 14.46
C GLY A 31 -13.32 -3.81 14.84
N GLY A 32 -12.19 -3.56 14.17
CA GLY A 32 -10.90 -4.16 14.52
C GLY A 32 -10.42 -3.77 15.92
N LEU A 33 -10.53 -2.49 16.30
CA LEU A 33 -10.17 -2.00 17.63
C LEU A 33 -11.06 -2.59 18.73
N LEU A 34 -12.37 -2.66 18.51
CA LEU A 34 -13.31 -3.29 19.45
C LEU A 34 -13.05 -4.80 19.60
N MET A 35 -12.62 -5.46 18.53
CA MET A 35 -12.26 -6.88 18.58
C MET A 35 -10.86 -7.13 19.16
N ALA A 36 -9.96 -6.14 19.12
CA ALA A 36 -8.60 -6.25 19.65
C ALA A 36 -8.59 -6.54 21.15
N ASP A 37 -9.56 -6.04 21.90
CA ASP A 37 -9.72 -6.35 23.33
C ASP A 37 -10.09 -7.83 23.59
N ARG A 38 -10.61 -8.54 22.59
CA ARG A 38 -10.93 -9.97 22.64
C ARG A 38 -9.84 -10.86 22.03
N LEU A 39 -8.79 -10.29 21.44
CA LEU A 39 -7.71 -11.05 20.84
C LEU A 39 -6.77 -11.60 21.93
N PRO A 40 -6.32 -12.86 21.84
CA PRO A 40 -5.34 -13.41 22.76
C PRO A 40 -4.03 -12.63 22.64
N GLN A 41 -3.65 -11.91 23.70
CA GLN A 41 -2.40 -11.13 23.72
C GLN A 41 -1.16 -11.98 24.03
N HIS A 42 -1.35 -13.19 24.57
CA HIS A 42 -0.26 -14.07 24.98
C HIS A 42 -0.42 -15.48 24.39
N GLY A 43 0.69 -16.09 23.98
CA GLY A 43 0.76 -17.47 23.48
C GLY A 43 0.97 -17.59 21.97
N ARG A 44 0.91 -18.84 21.47
CA ARG A 44 1.24 -19.20 20.08
C ARG A 44 0.33 -18.49 19.07
N TRP A 45 -0.93 -18.28 19.40
CA TRP A 45 -1.92 -17.62 18.53
C TRP A 45 -1.65 -16.12 18.38
N ALA A 46 -1.27 -15.41 19.45
CA ALA A 46 -0.88 -14.01 19.39
C ALA A 46 0.26 -13.78 18.37
N HIS A 47 1.26 -14.67 18.41
CA HIS A 47 2.43 -14.62 17.55
C HIS A 47 2.10 -14.90 16.06
N VAL A 48 1.07 -15.71 15.80
CA VAL A 48 0.53 -15.92 14.45
C VAL A 48 -0.23 -14.68 13.98
N LEU A 49 -1.08 -14.10 14.83
CA LEU A 49 -1.84 -12.90 14.50
C LEU A 49 -0.95 -11.69 14.22
N GLU A 50 0.16 -11.55 14.95
CA GLU A 50 1.14 -10.48 14.73
C GLU A 50 1.84 -10.59 13.36
N ARG A 51 1.93 -11.80 12.79
CA ARG A 51 2.51 -12.03 11.46
C ARG A 51 1.53 -11.91 10.30
N LEU A 52 0.23 -12.05 10.54
CA LEU A 52 -0.81 -11.90 9.51
C LEU A 52 -0.71 -10.58 8.73
N PRO A 53 -0.57 -9.40 9.36
CA PRO A 53 -0.51 -8.15 8.60
C PRO A 53 0.68 -8.12 7.65
N GLY A 54 1.86 -8.58 8.09
CA GLY A 54 3.04 -8.69 7.22
C GLY A 54 2.84 -9.67 6.06
N ALA A 55 2.25 -10.85 6.33
CA ALA A 55 2.00 -11.86 5.31
C ALA A 55 1.00 -11.39 4.24
N VAL A 56 -0.08 -10.72 4.65
CA VAL A 56 -1.08 -10.15 3.73
C VAL A 56 -0.47 -9.05 2.87
N LEU A 57 0.34 -8.17 3.47
CA LEU A 57 1.06 -7.13 2.72
C LEU A 57 1.96 -7.75 1.65
N ILE A 58 2.74 -8.78 1.98
CA ILE A 58 3.60 -9.49 1.02
C ILE A 58 2.74 -10.16 -0.07
N SER A 59 1.63 -10.81 0.31
CA SER A 59 0.75 -11.51 -0.63
C SER A 59 0.12 -10.58 -1.67
N VAL A 60 -0.20 -9.34 -1.33
CA VAL A 60 -0.79 -8.36 -2.26
C VAL A 60 0.31 -7.61 -3.01
N TRP A 61 1.43 -7.34 -2.35
CA TRP A 61 2.51 -6.58 -2.94
C TRP A 61 3.27 -7.37 -4.00
N VAL A 62 3.56 -8.65 -3.78
CA VAL A 62 4.26 -9.52 -4.75
C VAL A 62 3.60 -9.51 -6.14
N PRO A 63 2.28 -9.77 -6.30
CA PRO A 63 1.65 -9.70 -7.61
C PRO A 63 1.65 -8.27 -8.16
N SER A 64 1.49 -7.23 -7.32
CA SER A 64 1.57 -5.84 -7.80
C SER A 64 2.95 -5.48 -8.37
N ALA A 65 4.04 -5.99 -7.76
CA ALA A 65 5.39 -5.79 -8.24
C ALA A 65 5.67 -6.56 -9.53
N LEU A 66 5.14 -7.79 -9.65
CA LEU A 66 5.20 -8.59 -10.87
C LEU A 66 4.43 -7.95 -12.03
N SER A 67 3.23 -7.41 -11.77
CA SER A 67 2.43 -6.68 -12.77
C SER A 67 3.09 -5.39 -13.25
N ALA A 68 3.96 -4.78 -12.45
CA ALA A 68 4.76 -3.62 -12.84
C ALA A 68 5.98 -3.98 -13.73
N GLY A 69 6.21 -5.26 -14.02
CA GLY A 69 7.27 -5.75 -14.90
C GLY A 69 8.67 -5.76 -14.26
N ALA A 70 9.70 -6.00 -15.08
CA ALA A 70 11.08 -6.10 -14.62
C ALA A 70 11.57 -4.85 -13.84
N ILE A 71 11.06 -3.67 -14.19
CA ILE A 71 11.35 -2.39 -13.51
C ILE A 71 10.67 -2.33 -12.14
N GLY A 72 9.46 -2.85 -12.02
CA GLY A 72 8.75 -2.95 -10.73
C GLY A 72 9.51 -3.84 -9.74
N ILE A 73 10.04 -4.96 -10.21
CA ILE A 73 10.85 -5.89 -9.42
C ILE A 73 12.21 -5.26 -9.04
N ALA A 74 12.86 -4.55 -9.97
CA ALA A 74 14.12 -3.85 -9.69
C ALA A 74 13.94 -2.71 -8.67
N GLY A 75 12.84 -1.95 -8.78
CA GLY A 75 12.48 -0.91 -7.82
C GLY A 75 12.14 -1.48 -6.44
N ALA A 76 11.34 -2.55 -6.41
CA ALA A 76 11.07 -3.32 -5.21
C ALA A 76 12.36 -3.78 -4.50
N ALA A 77 13.29 -4.39 -5.25
CA ALA A 77 14.58 -4.81 -4.73
C ALA A 77 15.41 -3.64 -4.20
N ALA A 78 15.48 -2.52 -4.95
CA ALA A 78 16.19 -1.32 -4.51
C ALA A 78 15.60 -0.73 -3.22
N THR A 79 14.27 -0.78 -3.06
CA THR A 79 13.57 -0.32 -1.85
C THR A 79 13.94 -1.19 -0.65
N VAL A 80 13.98 -2.51 -0.83
CA VAL A 80 14.37 -3.47 0.23
C VAL A 80 15.84 -3.28 0.60
N ILE A 81 16.72 -3.11 -0.39
CA ILE A 81 18.17 -2.90 -0.18
C ILE A 81 18.42 -1.56 0.55
N THR A 82 17.76 -0.49 0.13
CA THR A 82 17.89 0.81 0.81
C THR A 82 17.26 0.81 2.20
N MET A 83 16.18 0.07 2.43
CA MET A 83 15.62 -0.09 3.77
C MET A 83 16.59 -0.84 4.70
N ALA A 84 17.26 -1.87 4.18
CA ALA A 84 18.29 -2.61 4.93
C ALA A 84 19.51 -1.74 5.26
N LEU A 85 19.91 -0.85 4.36
CA LEU A 85 21.12 -0.03 4.53
C LEU A 85 20.88 1.29 5.29
N ALA A 86 19.76 1.97 5.02
CA ALA A 86 19.48 3.30 5.56
C ALA A 86 18.78 3.26 6.93
N ARG A 87 18.12 2.15 7.30
CA ARG A 87 17.19 2.03 8.45
C ARG A 87 16.16 3.18 8.56
N ASN A 88 15.96 3.96 7.51
CA ASN A 88 15.07 5.11 7.43
C ASN A 88 14.00 4.85 6.36
N LEU A 89 12.75 4.71 6.82
CA LEU A 89 11.61 4.37 5.97
C LEU A 89 11.41 5.39 4.84
N PHE A 90 11.56 6.69 5.14
CA PHE A 90 11.33 7.74 4.16
C PHE A 90 12.37 7.71 3.03
N ALA A 91 13.63 7.46 3.38
CA ALA A 91 14.70 7.34 2.39
C ALA A 91 14.48 6.13 1.48
N ALA A 92 14.10 4.98 2.04
CA ALA A 92 13.80 3.78 1.27
C ALA A 92 12.64 4.00 0.30
N MET A 93 11.54 4.59 0.78
CA MET A 93 10.38 4.92 -0.05
C MET A 93 10.74 5.87 -1.19
N ALA A 94 11.50 6.95 -0.91
CA ALA A 94 11.91 7.92 -1.90
C ALA A 94 12.77 7.27 -2.99
N VAL A 95 13.77 6.46 -2.62
CA VAL A 95 14.66 5.80 -3.58
C VAL A 95 13.88 4.79 -4.43
N GLY A 96 13.05 3.96 -3.82
CA GLY A 96 12.19 3.01 -4.54
C GLY A 96 11.28 3.69 -5.55
N MET A 97 10.61 4.77 -5.14
CA MET A 97 9.70 5.53 -5.99
C MET A 97 10.41 6.20 -7.16
N VAL A 98 11.57 6.84 -6.90
CA VAL A 98 12.39 7.46 -7.95
C VAL A 98 12.90 6.42 -8.94
N LEU A 99 13.35 5.25 -8.46
CA LEU A 99 13.88 4.20 -9.33
C LEU A 99 12.78 3.61 -10.23
N VAL A 100 11.59 3.32 -9.69
CA VAL A 100 10.45 2.84 -10.49
C VAL A 100 9.98 3.93 -11.46
N GLY A 101 9.89 5.19 -11.01
CA GLY A 101 9.44 6.32 -11.83
C GLY A 101 10.36 6.56 -13.02
N VAL A 102 11.67 6.60 -12.79
CA VAL A 102 12.69 6.79 -13.84
C VAL A 102 12.75 5.56 -14.76
N GLY A 103 12.70 4.35 -14.21
CA GLY A 103 12.70 3.13 -15.01
C GLY A 103 11.48 3.05 -15.93
N ARG A 104 10.30 3.46 -15.44
CA ARG A 104 9.06 3.49 -16.24
C ARG A 104 9.07 4.61 -17.29
N TYR A 105 9.76 5.72 -17.03
CA TYR A 105 9.97 6.78 -18.01
C TYR A 105 10.85 6.32 -19.19
N PHE A 106 11.92 5.57 -18.90
CA PHE A 106 12.85 5.09 -19.93
C PHE A 106 12.29 4.00 -20.86
N ILE A 107 11.29 3.24 -20.42
CA ILE A 107 10.67 2.18 -21.24
C ILE A 107 9.52 2.70 -22.12
N SER A 108 9.00 3.90 -21.82
CA SER A 108 7.88 4.53 -22.53
C SER A 108 8.31 5.54 -23.60
N ASN A 109 9.62 5.78 -23.76
CA ASN A 109 10.21 6.66 -24.77
C ASN A 109 11.07 5.84 -25.74
#